data_AF-A0A643FB25-F1
#
_entry.id   AF-A0A643FB25-F1
#
_cell.length_a   1.000
_cell.length_b   1.000
_cell.length_c   1.000
_cell.angle_alpha   90.00
_cell.angle_beta   90.00
_cell.angle_gamma   90.00
#
_symmetry.space_group_name_H-M   'P 1'
#
loop_
_entity.id
_entity.type
_entity.pdbx_description
1 polymer ?
#
loop_
_entity_poly.entity_id
_entity_poly.type
_entity_poly.pdbx_seq_one_letter_code
_entity_poly.pdbx_strand_id
1 'polypeptide(L)'
;MRKTALHAATGTLALLLVATFWTSTLVSELLLGPPAVQAVKHAIAWYGLAALVLCMATTGATGLALARGRSGRLVDEKRRRMPLLGLNGLLVLVPSALFLNARASAGQFDDVFYVVQGLELLVGAVQLTLLARNVRTGLRLSGRLRPAPSSA
;
A
#
# COMPACT_ATOMS: atom_id res chain seq x y z
N MET A 1 9.69 -21.78 -0.07
CA MET A 1 9.18 -21.02 -1.25
C MET A 1 10.34 -20.40 -2.02
N ARG A 2 10.27 -20.33 -3.37
CA ARG A 2 11.25 -19.58 -4.17
C ARG A 2 11.13 -18.07 -3.87
N LYS A 3 12.25 -17.34 -3.77
CA LYS A 3 12.27 -15.88 -3.47
C LYS A 3 11.36 -15.05 -4.38
N THR A 4 11.27 -15.42 -5.66
CA THR A 4 10.38 -14.77 -6.64
C THR A 4 8.89 -14.94 -6.31
N ALA A 5 8.49 -16.12 -5.84
CA ALA A 5 7.10 -16.39 -5.45
C ALA A 5 6.73 -15.62 -4.17
N LEU A 6 7.64 -15.60 -3.19
CA LEU A 6 7.46 -14.83 -1.95
C LEU A 6 7.35 -13.32 -2.25
N HIS A 7 8.22 -12.78 -3.11
CA HIS A 7 8.16 -11.38 -3.55
C HIS A 7 6.84 -11.04 -4.25
N ALA A 8 6.39 -11.90 -5.17
CA ALA A 8 5.14 -11.67 -5.89
C ALA A 8 3.93 -11.74 -4.95
N ALA A 9 3.89 -12.72 -4.05
CA ALA A 9 2.81 -12.89 -3.08
C ALA A 9 2.72 -11.70 -2.12
N THR A 10 3.83 -11.34 -1.46
CA THR A 10 3.88 -10.23 -0.50
C THR A 10 3.59 -8.88 -1.14
N GLY A 11 4.10 -8.63 -2.36
CA GLY A 11 3.82 -7.38 -3.08
C GLY A 11 2.37 -7.27 -3.53
N THR A 12 1.75 -8.39 -3.91
CA THR A 12 0.32 -8.42 -4.25
C THR A 12 -0.54 -8.25 -3.01
N LEU A 13 -0.19 -8.91 -1.91
CA LEU A 13 -0.90 -8.79 -0.64
C LEU A 13 -0.84 -7.36 -0.09
N ALA A 14 0.32 -6.69 -0.18
CA ALA A 14 0.45 -5.28 0.18
C ALA A 14 -0.46 -4.38 -0.66
N LEU A 15 -0.54 -4.62 -1.97
CA LEU A 15 -1.45 -3.88 -2.86
C LEU A 15 -2.91 -4.08 -2.46
N LEU A 16 -3.32 -5.32 -2.21
CA LEU A 16 -4.69 -5.65 -1.79
C LEU A 16 -5.05 -5.03 -0.45
N LEU A 17 -4.14 -5.08 0.54
CA LEU A 17 -4.36 -4.46 1.85
C LEU A 17 -4.58 -2.94 1.71
N VAL A 18 -3.71 -2.24 0.96
CA VAL A 18 -3.87 -0.79 0.74
C VAL A 18 -5.17 -0.48 0.00
N ALA A 19 -5.53 -1.27 -1.01
CA ALA A 19 -6.79 -1.09 -1.73
C ALA A 19 -8.01 -1.28 -0.80
N THR A 20 -7.97 -2.30 0.06
CA THR A 20 -9.02 -2.56 1.05
C THR A 20 -9.11 -1.41 2.05
N PHE A 21 -8.00 -0.98 2.65
CA PHE A 21 -8.01 0.11 3.65
C PHE A 21 -8.54 1.42 3.08
N TRP A 22 -8.11 1.75 1.86
CA TRP A 22 -8.54 2.97 1.18
C TRP A 22 -10.03 2.92 0.84
N THR A 23 -10.49 1.80 0.27
CA THR A 23 -11.90 1.63 -0.10
C THR A 23 -12.81 1.55 1.13
N SER A 24 -12.43 0.82 2.18
CA SER A 24 -13.21 0.74 3.40
C SER A 24 -13.35 2.11 4.07
N THR A 25 -12.27 2.90 4.07
CA THR A 25 -12.29 4.28 4.58
C THR A 25 -13.21 5.16 3.75
N LEU A 26 -13.09 5.13 2.41
CA LEU A 26 -13.94 5.92 1.53
C LEU A 26 -15.43 5.56 1.71
N VAL A 27 -15.75 4.27 1.76
CA VAL A 27 -17.12 3.79 1.95
C VAL A 27 -17.66 4.20 3.32
N SER A 28 -16.87 4.05 4.39
CA SER A 28 -17.33 4.43 5.73
C SER A 28 -17.60 5.92 5.87
N GLU A 29 -16.79 6.76 5.24
CA GLU A 29 -16.91 8.22 5.32
C GLU A 29 -18.02 8.77 4.42
N LEU A 30 -18.23 8.20 3.22
CA LEU A 30 -19.20 8.74 2.26
C LEU A 30 -20.61 8.15 2.41
N LEU A 31 -20.72 6.88 2.83
CA LEU A 31 -21.97 6.13 2.74
C LEU A 31 -22.51 5.66 4.09
N LEU A 32 -21.67 5.68 5.13
CA LEU A 32 -22.02 5.16 6.46
C LEU A 32 -21.95 6.28 7.52
N GLY A 33 -22.00 5.90 8.80
CA GLY A 33 -21.98 6.82 9.93
C GLY A 33 -20.74 6.68 10.83
N PRO A 34 -20.62 7.55 11.85
CA PRO A 34 -19.47 7.58 12.76
C PRO A 34 -19.07 6.23 13.39
N PRO A 35 -20.00 5.34 13.79
CA PRO A 35 -19.62 4.03 14.30
C PRO A 35 -18.86 3.15 13.28
N ALA A 36 -19.23 3.25 12.00
CA ALA A 36 -18.55 2.51 10.94
C ALA A 36 -17.15 3.08 10.68
N VAL A 37 -17.01 4.42 10.67
CA VAL A 37 -15.70 5.08 10.56
C VAL A 37 -14.78 4.64 11.70
N GLN A 38 -15.26 4.68 12.95
CA GLN A 38 -14.50 4.22 14.10
C GLN A 38 -14.05 2.76 13.96
N ALA A 39 -14.97 1.86 13.56
CA ALA A 39 -14.64 0.45 13.37
C ALA A 39 -13.56 0.24 12.29
N VAL A 40 -13.66 0.95 11.16
CA VAL A 40 -12.66 0.90 10.09
C VAL A 40 -11.31 1.43 10.55
N LYS A 41 -11.26 2.60 11.21
CA LYS A 41 -10.01 3.18 11.71
C LYS A 41 -9.35 2.29 12.76
N HIS A 42 -10.13 1.67 13.63
CA HIS A 42 -9.64 0.72 14.62
C HIS A 42 -9.06 -0.54 13.99
N ALA A 43 -9.79 -1.12 13.03
CA ALA A 43 -9.33 -2.32 12.32
C ALA A 43 -8.02 -2.06 11.55
N ILE A 44 -7.92 -0.91 10.87
CA ILE A 44 -6.70 -0.52 10.15
C ILE A 44 -5.55 -0.30 11.13
N ALA A 45 -5.75 0.49 12.19
CA ALA A 45 -4.68 0.86 13.12
C ALA A 45 -4.08 -0.35 13.86
N TRP A 46 -4.92 -1.27 14.35
CA TRP A 46 -4.44 -2.36 15.20
C TRP A 46 -4.07 -3.63 14.45
N TYR A 47 -4.82 -3.98 13.40
CA TYR A 47 -4.59 -5.23 12.68
C TYR A 47 -4.00 -4.97 11.28
N GLY A 48 -4.53 -3.96 10.59
CA GLY A 48 -4.14 -3.64 9.22
C GLY A 48 -2.69 -3.17 9.09
N LEU A 49 -2.25 -2.25 9.94
CA LEU A 49 -0.90 -1.67 9.87
C LEU A 49 0.18 -2.72 10.09
N ALA A 50 0.05 -3.59 11.09
CA ALA A 50 1.02 -4.66 11.35
C ALA A 50 1.15 -5.60 10.14
N ALA A 51 0.02 -6.04 9.58
CA ALA A 51 0.01 -6.89 8.39
C ALA A 51 0.64 -6.18 7.17
N LEU A 52 0.31 -4.92 6.95
CA LEU A 52 0.85 -4.13 5.83
C LEU A 52 2.35 -3.90 5.97
N VAL A 53 2.83 -3.52 7.14
CA VAL A 53 4.26 -3.31 7.41
C VAL A 53 5.05 -4.59 7.16
N LEU A 54 4.57 -5.73 7.65
CA LEU A 54 5.21 -7.04 7.39
C LEU A 54 5.25 -7.36 5.89
N CYS A 55 4.15 -7.16 5.17
CA CYS A 55 4.10 -7.39 3.72
C CYS A 55 5.05 -6.46 2.95
N MET A 56 5.09 -5.18 3.31
CA MET A 56 5.93 -4.18 2.65
C MET A 56 7.42 -4.43 2.93
N ALA A 57 7.78 -4.73 4.18
CA ALA A 57 9.14 -5.06 4.58
C ALA A 57 9.65 -6.31 3.85
N THR A 58 8.85 -7.38 3.82
CA THR A 58 9.19 -8.61 3.09
C THR A 58 9.27 -8.40 1.58
N THR A 59 8.33 -7.65 0.99
CA THR A 59 8.36 -7.28 -0.43
C THR A 59 9.63 -6.50 -0.77
N GLY A 60 10.00 -5.55 0.08
CA GLY A 60 11.18 -4.71 -0.10
C GLY A 60 12.48 -5.50 0.02
N ALA A 61 12.62 -6.30 1.07
CA ALA A 61 13.80 -7.13 1.30
C ALA A 61 14.01 -8.16 0.17
N THR A 62 12.94 -8.87 -0.21
CA THR A 62 12.99 -9.84 -1.32
C THR A 62 13.23 -9.15 -2.67
N GLY A 63 12.64 -7.98 -2.89
CA GLY A 63 12.85 -7.18 -4.10
C GLY A 63 14.29 -6.72 -4.26
N LEU A 64 14.92 -6.25 -3.18
CA LEU A 64 16.33 -5.86 -3.17
C LEU A 64 17.23 -7.07 -3.44
N ALA A 65 16.95 -8.21 -2.81
CA ALA A 65 17.70 -9.45 -3.05
C ALA A 65 17.60 -9.93 -4.50
N LEU A 66 16.43 -9.82 -5.14
CA LEU A 66 16.20 -10.19 -6.54
C LEU A 66 16.80 -9.19 -7.55
N ALA A 67 17.05 -7.95 -7.13
CA ALA A 67 17.65 -6.91 -7.96
C ALA A 67 19.19 -6.89 -7.88
N ARG A 68 19.81 -7.64 -6.96
CA ARG A 68 21.28 -7.72 -6.84
C ARG A 68 21.89 -8.22 -8.16
N GLY A 69 22.84 -7.46 -8.70
CA GLY A 69 23.53 -7.78 -9.95
C GLY A 69 22.70 -7.59 -11.22
N ARG A 70 21.48 -7.05 -11.13
CA ARG A 70 20.63 -6.74 -12.28
C ARG A 70 20.54 -5.23 -12.48
N SER A 71 20.77 -4.77 -13.71
CA SER A 71 20.66 -3.37 -14.11
C SER A 71 19.73 -3.22 -15.32
N GLY A 72 19.19 -2.02 -15.52
CA GLY A 72 18.31 -1.70 -16.64
C GLY A 72 17.13 -0.81 -16.23
N ARG A 73 16.61 -0.04 -17.18
CA ARG A 73 15.63 1.04 -16.96
C ARG A 73 14.47 0.64 -16.04
N LEU A 74 13.88 -0.54 -16.24
CA LEU A 74 12.75 -1.02 -15.44
C LEU A 74 13.13 -1.42 -14.00
N VAL A 75 14.35 -1.92 -13.78
CA VAL A 75 14.85 -2.27 -12.44
C VAL A 75 15.19 -1.00 -11.66
N ASP A 76 15.79 -0.02 -12.33
CA ASP A 76 16.19 1.25 -11.71
C ASP A 76 14.97 2.11 -11.32
N GLU A 77 13.97 2.20 -12.20
CA GLU A 77 12.70 2.87 -11.88
C GLU A 77 12.00 2.22 -10.67
N LYS A 78 11.97 0.88 -10.61
CA LYS A 78 11.41 0.15 -9.47
C LYS A 78 12.19 0.41 -8.18
N ARG A 79 13.52 0.45 -8.27
CA ARG A 79 14.40 0.73 -7.12
C ARG A 79 14.22 2.14 -6.58
N ARG A 80 14.00 3.14 -7.43
CA ARG A 80 13.70 4.53 -7.02
C ARG A 80 12.34 4.68 -6.32
N ARG A 81 11.33 3.89 -6.72
CA ARG A 81 9.98 3.95 -6.12
C ARG A 81 9.88 3.29 -4.75
N MET A 82 10.72 2.29 -4.46
CA MET A 82 10.66 1.53 -3.20
C MET A 82 10.86 2.40 -1.93
N PRO A 83 11.87 3.28 -1.85
CA PRO A 83 12.02 4.19 -0.72
C PRO A 83 10.84 5.14 -0.55
N LEU A 84 10.30 5.68 -1.65
CA LEU A 84 9.12 6.56 -1.62
C LEU A 84 7.91 5.83 -1.03
N LEU A 85 7.66 4.60 -1.46
CA LEU A 85 6.60 3.75 -0.92
C LEU A 85 6.77 3.48 0.59
N GLY A 86 8.00 3.23 1.04
CA GLY A 86 8.29 2.94 2.44
C GLY A 86 8.19 4.18 3.34
N LEU A 87 8.79 5.29 2.91
CA LEU A 87 8.80 6.55 3.66
C LEU A 87 7.41 7.16 3.75
N ASN A 88 6.64 7.21 2.66
CA ASN A 88 5.26 7.73 2.70
C ASN A 88 4.39 6.88 3.63
N GLY A 89 4.51 5.55 3.55
CA GLY A 89 3.81 4.64 4.44
C GLY A 89 4.14 4.88 5.90
N LEU A 90 5.43 4.91 6.25
CA LEU A 90 5.88 5.00 7.63
C LEU A 90 5.73 6.39 8.25
N LEU A 91 6.04 7.46 7.50
CA LEU A 91 6.12 8.82 8.04
C LEU A 91 4.82 9.59 7.90
N VAL A 92 3.90 9.17 7.02
CA VAL A 92 2.65 9.88 6.77
C VAL A 92 1.45 9.01 7.10
N LEU A 93 1.32 7.84 6.46
CA LEU A 93 0.11 7.01 6.59
C LEU A 93 -0.02 6.38 7.98
N VAL A 94 1.04 5.80 8.53
CA VAL A 94 1.04 5.21 9.89
C VAL A 94 0.64 6.21 10.97
N PRO A 95 1.31 7.38 11.12
CA PRO A 95 0.91 8.34 12.14
C PRO A 95 -0.48 8.91 11.92
N SER A 96 -0.88 9.15 10.66
CA SER A 96 -2.24 9.60 10.34
C SER A 96 -3.29 8.56 10.77
N ALA A 97 -3.07 7.28 10.47
CA ALA A 97 -4.00 6.22 10.84
C ALA A 97 -4.13 6.06 12.37
N LEU A 98 -3.03 6.17 13.12
CA LEU A 98 -3.06 6.13 14.59
C LEU A 98 -3.79 7.35 15.17
N PHE A 99 -3.51 8.54 14.64
CA PHE A 99 -4.18 9.79 15.06
C PHE A 99 -5.69 9.71 14.82
N LEU A 100 -6.10 9.34 13.60
CA LEU A 100 -7.50 9.21 13.21
C LEU A 100 -8.23 8.16 14.06
N ASN A 101 -7.58 7.03 14.34
CA ASN A 101 -8.15 6.01 15.22
C ASN A 101 -8.33 6.54 16.65
N ALA A 102 -7.36 7.27 17.20
CA ALA A 102 -7.47 7.83 18.54
C ALA A 102 -8.63 8.83 18.64
N ARG A 103 -8.76 9.71 17.65
CA ARG A 103 -9.87 10.69 17.56
C ARG A 103 -11.23 10.02 17.38
N ALA A 104 -11.35 9.10 16.42
CA ALA A 104 -12.60 8.36 16.19
C ALA A 104 -13.02 7.52 17.40
N SER A 105 -12.05 6.93 18.12
CA SER A 105 -12.32 6.18 19.36
C SER A 105 -12.80 7.06 20.50
N ALA A 106 -12.43 8.33 20.51
CA ALA A 106 -12.94 9.34 21.44
C ALA A 106 -14.25 10.01 20.97
N GLY A 107 -14.81 9.58 19.83
CA GLY A 107 -15.99 10.21 19.23
C GLY A 107 -15.74 11.62 18.68
N GLN A 108 -14.47 12.00 18.45
CA GLN A 108 -14.08 13.34 18.04
C GLN A 108 -13.92 13.41 16.51
N PHE A 109 -14.98 13.86 15.84
CA PHE A 109 -15.01 14.10 14.40
C PHE A 109 -15.02 15.61 14.14
N ASP A 110 -13.93 16.29 14.52
CA ASP A 110 -13.74 17.73 14.38
C ASP A 110 -13.04 18.10 13.07
N ASP A 111 -12.89 19.41 12.79
CA ASP A 111 -12.24 19.88 11.55
C ASP A 111 -10.82 19.31 11.39
N VAL A 112 -10.10 19.13 12.50
CA VAL A 112 -8.75 18.54 12.49
C VAL A 112 -8.80 17.08 12.05
N PHE A 113 -9.77 16.30 12.55
CA PHE A 113 -10.01 14.94 12.06
C PHE A 113 -10.21 14.93 10.54
N TYR A 114 -11.09 15.78 10.01
CA TYR A 114 -11.41 15.78 8.58
C TYR A 114 -10.24 16.27 7.70
N VAL A 115 -9.43 17.21 8.18
CA VAL A 115 -8.21 17.63 7.46
C VAL A 115 -7.21 16.47 7.37
N VAL A 116 -6.94 15.79 8.49
CA VAL A 116 -6.02 14.64 8.49
C VAL A 116 -6.60 13.47 7.69
N GLN A 117 -7.91 13.27 7.74
CA GLN A 117 -8.63 12.26 6.98
C GLN A 117 -8.52 12.49 5.47
N GLY A 118 -8.70 13.74 5.02
CA GLY A 118 -8.49 14.13 3.62
C GLY A 118 -7.06 13.87 3.17
N LEU A 119 -6.08 14.24 3.99
CA LEU A 119 -4.66 13.98 3.70
C LEU A 119 -4.38 12.46 3.62
N GLU A 120 -4.90 11.67 4.55
CA GLU A 120 -4.76 10.22 4.57
C GLU A 120 -5.31 9.57 3.30
N LEU A 121 -6.49 9.99 2.83
CA LEU A 121 -7.07 9.51 1.58
C LEU A 121 -6.23 9.89 0.35
N LEU A 122 -5.74 11.13 0.28
CA LEU A 122 -4.89 11.59 -0.84
C LEU A 122 -3.58 10.81 -0.90
N VAL A 123 -2.88 10.70 0.23
CA VAL A 123 -1.62 9.97 0.33
C VAL A 123 -1.86 8.48 0.10
N GLY A 124 -2.97 7.93 0.58
CA GLY A 124 -3.37 6.55 0.36
C GLY A 124 -3.62 6.25 -1.13
N ALA A 125 -4.25 7.16 -1.88
CA ALA A 125 -4.45 7.03 -3.32
C ALA A 125 -3.12 7.05 -4.09
N VAL A 126 -2.19 7.92 -3.69
CA VAL A 126 -0.82 7.94 -4.25
C VAL A 126 -0.10 6.62 -3.95
N GLN A 127 -0.16 6.15 -2.69
CA GLN A 127 0.45 4.90 -2.25
C GLN A 127 -0.09 3.70 -3.05
N LEU A 128 -1.41 3.62 -3.23
CA LEU A 128 -2.09 2.60 -4.02
C LEU A 128 -1.62 2.62 -5.48
N THR A 129 -1.57 3.81 -6.09
CA THR A 129 -1.12 3.99 -7.48
C THR A 129 0.33 3.54 -7.67
N LEU A 130 1.21 3.90 -6.74
CA LEU A 130 2.63 3.52 -6.78
C LEU A 130 2.81 2.01 -6.62
N LEU A 131 2.07 1.37 -5.70
CA LEU A 131 2.07 -0.09 -5.50
C LEU A 131 1.57 -0.82 -6.75
N ALA A 132 0.46 -0.36 -7.35
CA ALA A 132 -0.09 -0.96 -8.56
C ALA A 132 0.90 -0.90 -9.73
N ARG A 133 1.55 0.27 -9.92
CA ARG A 133 2.63 0.42 -10.92
C ARG A 133 3.81 -0.51 -10.62
N ASN A 134 4.18 -0.66 -9.35
CA ASN A 134 5.29 -1.52 -8.93
C ASN A 134 5.02 -3.02 -9.22
N VAL A 135 3.80 -3.49 -8.92
CA VAL A 135 3.35 -4.86 -9.23
C VAL A 135 3.31 -5.08 -10.75
N ARG A 136 2.74 -4.14 -11.51
CA ARG A 136 2.69 -4.20 -12.98
C ARG A 136 4.09 -4.32 -13.60
N THR A 137 5.06 -3.55 -13.12
CA THR A 137 6.46 -3.67 -13.56
C THR A 137 7.05 -5.05 -13.23
N GLY A 138 6.73 -5.61 -12.06
CA GLY A 138 7.13 -6.98 -11.70
C GLY A 138 6.57 -8.05 -12.64
N LEU A 139 5.32 -7.91 -13.06
CA LEU A 139 4.70 -8.81 -14.05
C LEU A 139 5.36 -8.69 -15.43
N ARG A 140 5.74 -7.47 -15.85
CA ARG A 140 6.51 -7.27 -17.10
C ARG A 140 7.90 -7.92 -17.03
N LEU A 141 8.62 -7.72 -15.93
CA LEU A 141 9.97 -8.29 -15.73
C LEU A 141 9.97 -9.82 -15.66
N SER A 142 8.87 -10.44 -15.24
CA SER A 142 8.73 -11.91 -15.21
C SER A 142 8.29 -12.51 -16.55
N GLY A 143 8.12 -11.71 -17.61
CA GLY A 143 7.68 -12.17 -18.93
C GLY A 143 6.18 -12.49 -19.02
N ARG A 144 5.42 -12.36 -17.92
CA ARG A 144 3.97 -12.66 -17.85
C ARG A 144 3.09 -11.68 -18.63
N LEU A 145 3.67 -10.58 -19.10
CA LEU A 145 3.01 -9.57 -19.94
C LEU A 145 3.65 -9.44 -21.32
N ARG A 146 4.47 -10.42 -21.76
CA ARG A 146 4.92 -10.45 -23.16
C ARG A 146 3.72 -10.78 -24.06
N PRO A 147 3.50 -10.04 -25.16
CA PRO A 147 2.57 -10.45 -26.20
C PRO A 147 2.96 -11.85 -26.70
N ALA A 148 1.98 -12.70 -26.99
CA ALA A 148 2.24 -13.95 -27.69
C ALA A 148 2.96 -13.64 -29.01
N PRO A 149 3.96 -14.44 -29.43
CA PRO A 149 4.60 -14.23 -30.72
C PRO A 149 3.53 -14.30 -31.81
N SER A 150 3.41 -13.25 -32.62
CA SER A 150 2.60 -13.27 -33.83
C SER A 150 3.21 -14.31 -34.77
N SER A 151 2.55 -15.45 -34.94
CA SER A 151 2.86 -16.40 -36.01
C SER A 151 2.59 -15.70 -37.34
N ALA A 152 3.65 -15.44 -38.10
CA ALA A 152 3.59 -15.03 -39.50
C ALA A 152 3.44 -16.27 -40.39
#